data_AF-A0A955X011-F1
#
_entry.id   AF-A0A955X011-F1
#
_cell.length_a   1.000
_cell.length_b   1.000
_cell.length_c   1.000
_cell.angle_alpha   90.00
_cell.angle_beta   90.00
_cell.angle_gamma   90.00
#
_symmetry.space_group_name_H-M   'P 1'
#
loop_
_entity.id
_entity.type
_entity.pdbx_description
1 polymer ?
#
loop_
_entity_poly.entity_id
_entity_poly.type
_entity_poly.pdbx_seq_one_letter_code
_entity_poly.pdbx_strand_id
1 'polypeptide(L)'
;MLFRLILFLAVAAGVAIFVRYTRAKQLNRSGGLDVFEIERLMKLAGDSQRLKEAMVLRVSIVEATPQSEKKAISARVDGVLRRLAQQEILRSRVVKTLAATDKASLELQIAEAEADAKTALAKQLSTQLTQLKELHGREDELDDVNHRLLVELRNLHLALLNASSSEAALESQGVSSALAQLEETSESVRQKTSADAEVERLLKAAVSSQRQKT
;
A
#
# COMPACT_ATOMS: atom_id res chain seq x y z
N MET A 1 -28.78 28.31 -3.08
CA MET A 1 -27.37 28.69 -3.33
C MET A 1 -26.37 27.58 -2.95
N LEU A 2 -26.61 26.80 -1.89
CA LEU A 2 -25.73 25.68 -1.50
C LEU A 2 -25.42 24.66 -2.63
N PHE A 3 -26.42 24.26 -3.41
CA PHE A 3 -26.25 23.26 -4.47
C PHE A 3 -25.27 23.69 -5.58
N ARG A 4 -25.26 24.99 -5.91
CA ARG A 4 -24.32 25.57 -6.88
C ARG A 4 -22.89 25.61 -6.33
N LEU A 5 -22.73 25.82 -5.02
CA LEU A 5 -21.43 25.82 -4.35
C LEU A 5 -20.81 24.41 -4.30
N ILE A 6 -21.63 23.39 -4.00
CA ILE A 6 -21.21 21.98 -3.99
C ILE A 6 -20.84 21.52 -5.40
N LEU A 7 -21.62 21.92 -6.41
CA LEU A 7 -21.32 21.60 -7.82
C LEU A 7 -20.00 22.26 -8.26
N PHE A 8 -19.76 23.52 -7.88
CA PHE A 8 -18.49 24.21 -8.18
C PHE A 8 -17.29 23.54 -7.48
N LEU A 9 -17.44 23.10 -6.23
CA LEU A 9 -16.41 22.34 -5.51
C LEU A 9 -16.13 20.98 -6.15
N ALA A 10 -17.17 20.28 -6.61
CA ALA A 10 -17.02 19.00 -7.30
C ALA A 10 -16.35 19.16 -8.68
N VAL A 11 -16.70 20.21 -9.43
CA VAL A 11 -16.06 20.54 -10.71
C VAL A 11 -14.62 21.00 -10.49
N ALA A 12 -14.34 21.82 -9.48
CA ALA A 12 -12.97 22.23 -9.14
C ALA A 12 -12.11 21.05 -8.68
N ALA A 13 -12.68 20.12 -7.89
CA ALA A 13 -12.00 18.89 -7.51
C ALA A 13 -11.77 17.98 -8.73
N GLY A 14 -12.76 17.83 -9.61
CA GLY A 14 -12.65 17.08 -10.86
C GLY A 14 -11.60 17.65 -11.81
N VAL A 15 -11.56 18.97 -11.97
CA VAL A 15 -10.54 19.68 -12.76
C VAL A 15 -9.17 19.58 -12.10
N ALA A 16 -9.05 19.68 -10.78
CA ALA A 16 -7.78 19.49 -10.09
C ALA A 16 -7.25 18.06 -10.23
N ILE A 17 -8.14 17.05 -10.18
CA ILE A 17 -7.81 15.65 -10.44
C ILE A 17 -7.40 15.45 -11.91
N PHE A 18 -8.11 16.06 -12.86
CA PHE A 18 -7.80 15.98 -14.29
C PHE A 18 -6.49 16.71 -14.67
N VAL A 19 -6.22 17.87 -14.07
CA VAL A 19 -4.96 18.62 -14.25
C VAL A 19 -3.79 17.85 -13.62
N ARG A 20 -3.99 17.26 -12.44
CA ARG A 20 -3.00 16.34 -11.86
C ARG A 20 -2.79 15.10 -12.72
N TYR A 21 -3.84 14.58 -13.37
CA TYR A 21 -3.76 13.45 -14.29
C TYR A 21 -2.95 13.78 -15.55
N THR A 22 -3.21 14.93 -16.19
CA THR A 22 -2.44 15.35 -17.36
C THR A 22 -0.98 15.66 -17.02
N ARG A 23 -0.71 16.24 -15.84
CA ARG A 23 0.65 16.43 -15.33
C ARG A 23 1.35 15.12 -15.00
N ALA A 24 0.69 14.17 -14.34
CA ALA A 24 1.24 12.83 -14.07
C ALA A 24 1.61 12.10 -15.38
N LYS A 25 0.79 12.26 -16.42
CA LYS A 25 1.06 11.73 -17.76
C LYS A 25 2.22 12.45 -18.47
N GLN A 26 2.40 13.76 -18.26
CA GLN A 26 3.55 14.51 -18.80
C GLN A 26 4.86 14.18 -18.06
N LEU A 27 4.82 13.91 -16.75
CA LEU A 27 5.94 13.45 -15.94
C LEU A 27 6.43 12.03 -16.31
N ASN A 28 5.72 11.32 -17.18
CA ASN A 28 6.19 10.08 -17.79
C ASN A 28 7.42 10.31 -18.70
N ARG A 29 7.61 11.55 -19.19
CA ARG A 29 8.82 11.93 -19.95
C ARG A 29 10.10 12.01 -19.10
N SER A 30 9.97 12.04 -17.77
CA SER A 30 11.11 12.04 -16.83
C SER A 30 11.68 10.64 -16.55
N GLY A 31 11.03 9.58 -17.04
CA GLY A 31 11.43 8.19 -16.80
C GLY A 31 11.00 7.66 -15.41
N GLY A 32 10.62 6.38 -15.34
CA GLY A 32 10.26 5.69 -14.11
C GLY A 32 9.10 4.72 -14.29
N LEU A 33 7.85 5.19 -14.23
CA LEU A 33 6.62 4.43 -14.50
C LEU A 33 6.10 4.66 -15.92
N ASP A 34 5.77 3.59 -16.65
CA ASP A 34 5.10 3.71 -17.95
C ASP A 34 3.61 4.09 -17.81
N VAL A 35 2.94 4.43 -18.93
CA VAL A 35 1.53 4.87 -18.92
C VAL A 35 0.61 3.79 -18.36
N PHE A 36 0.87 2.52 -18.68
CA PHE A 36 0.06 1.38 -18.22
C PHE A 36 0.25 1.12 -16.72
N GLU A 37 1.47 1.30 -16.20
CA GLU A 37 1.76 1.21 -14.78
C GLU A 37 1.03 2.33 -14.01
N ILE A 38 1.03 3.56 -14.52
CA ILE A 38 0.28 4.67 -13.92
C ILE A 38 -1.22 4.35 -13.90
N GLU A 39 -1.79 3.88 -15.02
CA GLU A 39 -3.21 3.50 -15.09
C GLU A 39 -3.55 2.38 -14.11
N ARG A 40 -2.69 1.37 -14.00
CA ARG A 40 -2.84 0.28 -13.03
C ARG A 40 -2.81 0.81 -11.59
N LEU A 41 -1.85 1.67 -11.26
CA LEU A 41 -1.74 2.27 -9.93
C LEU A 41 -2.95 3.14 -9.60
N MET A 42 -3.46 3.91 -10.56
CA MET A 42 -4.68 4.70 -10.37
C MET A 42 -5.89 3.82 -10.11
N LYS A 43 -6.03 2.71 -10.83
CA LYS A 43 -7.12 1.75 -10.59
C LYS A 43 -7.06 1.20 -9.17
N LEU A 44 -5.87 0.77 -8.72
CA LEU A 44 -5.66 0.30 -7.35
C LEU A 44 -5.89 1.40 -6.30
N ALA A 45 -5.51 2.65 -6.61
CA ALA A 45 -5.74 3.80 -5.75
C ALA A 45 -7.23 4.16 -5.60
N GLY A 46 -8.10 3.70 -6.51
CA GLY A 46 -9.55 3.78 -6.34
C GLY A 46 -10.04 3.03 -5.10
N ASP A 47 -9.36 1.95 -4.74
CA ASP A 47 -9.71 1.07 -3.62
C ASP A 47 -8.82 1.28 -2.38
N SER A 48 -7.73 2.05 -2.51
CA SER A 48 -6.76 2.30 -1.44
C SER A 48 -6.44 3.79 -1.27
N GLN A 49 -6.90 4.37 -0.16
CA GLN A 49 -6.62 5.76 0.20
C GLN A 49 -5.11 6.01 0.39
N ARG A 50 -4.37 5.01 0.89
CA ARG A 50 -2.91 5.09 1.06
C ARG A 50 -2.20 5.20 -0.28
N LEU A 51 -2.56 4.35 -1.24
CA LEU A 51 -1.95 4.41 -2.57
C LEU A 51 -2.31 5.72 -3.30
N LYS A 52 -3.55 6.19 -3.15
CA LYS A 52 -3.97 7.49 -3.66
C LYS A 52 -3.12 8.63 -3.10
N GLU A 53 -2.88 8.64 -1.79
CA GLU A 53 -2.03 9.63 -1.17
C GLU A 53 -0.58 9.55 -1.68
N ALA A 54 -0.01 8.34 -1.76
CA ALA A 54 1.34 8.14 -2.26
C ALA A 54 1.51 8.67 -3.70
N MET A 55 0.50 8.46 -4.55
CA MET A 55 0.49 9.01 -5.91
C MET A 55 0.44 10.54 -5.94
N VAL A 56 -0.31 11.17 -5.02
CA VAL A 56 -0.31 12.63 -4.88
C VAL A 56 1.07 13.13 -4.43
N LEU A 57 1.67 12.48 -3.42
CA LEU A 57 3.02 12.80 -2.94
C LEU A 57 4.06 12.68 -4.04
N ARG A 58 3.97 11.64 -4.89
CA ARG A 58 4.85 11.50 -6.05
C ARG A 58 4.80 12.72 -6.98
N VAL A 59 3.61 13.21 -7.32
CA VAL A 59 3.48 14.41 -8.17
C VAL A 59 4.15 15.60 -7.48
N SER A 60 3.88 15.82 -6.20
CA SER A 60 4.47 16.92 -5.44
C SER A 60 5.99 16.84 -5.29
N ILE A 61 6.53 15.65 -5.04
CA ILE A 61 7.98 15.39 -4.96
C ILE A 61 8.65 15.71 -6.30
N VAL A 62 8.09 15.22 -7.41
CA VAL A 62 8.67 15.44 -8.74
C VAL A 62 8.58 16.90 -9.18
N GLU A 63 7.49 17.59 -8.84
CA GLU A 63 7.35 19.04 -9.06
C GLU A 63 8.37 19.85 -8.25
N ALA A 64 8.64 19.45 -7.00
CA ALA A 64 9.63 20.09 -6.12
C ALA A 64 11.10 19.73 -6.44
N THR A 65 11.34 18.73 -7.29
CA THR A 65 12.70 18.26 -7.62
C THR A 65 13.34 19.12 -8.73
N PRO A 66 14.62 19.53 -8.61
CA PRO A 66 15.37 20.20 -9.67
C PRO A 66 15.40 19.41 -10.99
N GLN A 67 15.34 20.10 -12.14
CA GLN A 67 15.20 19.46 -13.45
C GLN A 67 16.31 18.45 -13.78
N SER A 68 17.55 18.71 -13.35
CA SER A 68 18.70 17.81 -13.52
C SER A 68 18.52 16.45 -12.84
N GLU A 69 17.70 16.41 -11.79
CA GLU A 69 17.62 15.30 -10.83
C GLU A 69 16.24 14.64 -10.81
N LYS A 70 15.26 15.25 -11.48
CA LYS A 70 13.89 14.73 -11.62
C LYS A 70 13.86 13.28 -12.05
N LYS A 71 14.73 12.85 -12.96
CA LYS A 71 14.78 11.45 -13.43
C LYS A 71 15.20 10.48 -12.33
N ALA A 72 16.25 10.81 -11.58
CA ALA A 72 16.75 9.96 -10.50
C ALA A 72 15.75 9.85 -9.35
N ILE A 73 15.20 10.98 -8.90
CA ILE A 73 14.21 11.01 -7.82
C ILE A 73 12.90 10.34 -8.25
N SER A 74 12.42 10.60 -9.46
CA SER A 74 11.20 9.94 -9.99
C SER A 74 11.37 8.42 -9.99
N ALA A 75 12.50 7.90 -10.46
CA ALA A 75 12.75 6.46 -10.48
C ALA A 75 12.74 5.82 -9.09
N ARG A 76 13.29 6.50 -8.07
CA ARG A 76 13.29 6.03 -6.68
C ARG A 76 11.89 6.02 -6.08
N VAL A 77 11.15 7.13 -6.20
CA VAL A 77 9.76 7.24 -5.72
C VAL A 77 8.86 6.23 -6.44
N ASP A 78 9.07 6.02 -7.73
CA ASP A 78 8.34 5.03 -8.53
C ASP A 78 8.60 3.60 -8.05
N GLY A 79 9.84 3.28 -7.67
CA GLY A 79 10.18 2.02 -7.01
C GLY A 79 9.40 1.80 -5.72
N VAL A 80 9.26 2.85 -4.89
CA VAL A 80 8.46 2.80 -3.66
C VAL A 80 6.98 2.60 -3.95
N LEU A 81 6.42 3.32 -4.93
CA LEU A 81 5.02 3.17 -5.33
C LEU A 81 4.69 1.76 -5.82
N ARG A 82 5.57 1.13 -6.59
CA ARG A 82 5.39 -0.26 -7.02
C ARG A 82 5.33 -1.22 -5.82
N ARG A 83 6.20 -1.04 -4.83
CA ARG A 83 6.23 -1.86 -3.61
C ARG A 83 4.97 -1.64 -2.77
N LEU A 84 4.57 -0.38 -2.56
CA LEU A 84 3.33 -0.05 -1.86
C LEU A 84 2.10 -0.68 -2.55
N ALA A 85 2.04 -0.62 -3.88
CA ALA A 85 0.94 -1.22 -4.63
C ALA A 85 0.90 -2.75 -4.50
N GLN A 86 2.06 -3.42 -4.49
CA GLN A 86 2.13 -4.87 -4.23
C GLN A 86 1.63 -5.21 -2.83
N GLN A 87 2.03 -4.43 -1.82
CA GLN A 87 1.59 -4.62 -0.43
C GLN A 87 0.08 -4.39 -0.27
N GLU A 88 -0.48 -3.36 -0.91
CA GLU A 88 -1.93 -3.09 -0.89
C GLU A 88 -2.74 -4.22 -1.56
N ILE A 89 -2.23 -4.82 -2.65
CA ILE A 89 -2.85 -6.00 -3.26
C ILE A 89 -2.86 -7.18 -2.28
N LEU A 90 -1.75 -7.44 -1.60
CA LEU A 90 -1.64 -8.53 -0.63
C LEU A 90 -2.57 -8.30 0.56
N ARG A 91 -2.55 -7.09 1.13
CA ARG A 91 -3.45 -6.68 2.20
C ARG A 91 -4.91 -6.87 1.80
N SER A 92 -5.32 -6.41 0.61
CA SER A 92 -6.68 -6.58 0.12
C SER A 92 -7.10 -8.06 0.06
N ARG A 93 -6.18 -8.96 -0.32
CA ARG A 93 -6.44 -10.42 -0.31
C ARG A 93 -6.59 -10.97 1.10
N VAL A 94 -5.73 -10.54 2.03
CA VAL A 94 -5.80 -10.93 3.45
C VAL A 94 -7.14 -10.47 4.05
N VAL A 95 -7.49 -9.20 3.92
CA VAL A 95 -8.77 -8.63 4.39
C VAL A 95 -9.97 -9.39 3.84
N LYS A 96 -9.98 -9.70 2.54
CA LYS A 96 -11.07 -10.49 1.93
C LYS A 96 -11.17 -11.89 2.51
N THR A 97 -10.03 -12.52 2.80
CA THR A 97 -9.99 -13.88 3.37
C THR A 97 -10.44 -13.89 4.82
N LEU A 98 -10.05 -12.89 5.60
CA LEU A 98 -10.48 -12.69 6.98
C LEU A 98 -11.98 -12.36 7.05
N ALA A 99 -12.48 -11.45 6.21
CA ALA A 99 -13.90 -11.11 6.15
C ALA A 99 -14.79 -12.30 5.73
N ALA A 100 -14.27 -13.21 4.91
CA ALA A 100 -14.97 -14.42 4.51
C ALA A 100 -14.99 -15.50 5.62
N THR A 101 -14.17 -15.35 6.67
CA THR A 101 -14.02 -16.36 7.72
C THR A 101 -14.46 -15.83 9.08
N ASP A 102 -15.57 -16.34 9.60
CA ASP A 102 -16.03 -15.99 10.95
C ASP A 102 -15.22 -16.72 12.02
N LYS A 103 -14.31 -15.99 12.66
CA LYS A 103 -13.47 -16.49 13.75
C LYS A 103 -14.30 -17.00 14.94
N ALA A 104 -15.37 -16.32 15.30
CA ALA A 104 -16.20 -16.70 16.46
C ALA A 104 -16.93 -18.02 16.17
N SER A 105 -17.43 -18.19 14.94
CA SER A 105 -18.03 -19.45 14.49
C SER A 105 -17.01 -20.61 14.51
N LEU A 106 -15.76 -20.34 14.14
CA LEU A 106 -14.68 -21.34 14.21
C LEU A 106 -14.34 -21.74 15.65
N GLU A 107 -14.25 -20.78 16.58
CA GLU A 107 -14.03 -21.04 17.99
C GLU A 107 -15.17 -21.88 18.60
N LEU A 108 -16.42 -21.61 18.22
CA LEU A 108 -17.58 -22.42 18.61
C LEU A 108 -17.47 -23.87 18.09
N GLN A 109 -17.15 -24.05 16.80
CA GLN A 109 -17.03 -25.38 16.20
C GLN A 109 -15.89 -26.20 16.81
N ILE A 110 -14.81 -25.54 17.27
CA ILE A 110 -13.74 -26.21 18.02
C ILE A 110 -14.29 -26.74 19.34
N ALA A 111 -14.96 -25.89 20.12
CA ALA A 111 -15.52 -26.29 21.42
C ALA A 111 -16.56 -27.42 21.27
N GLU A 112 -17.41 -27.37 20.25
CA GLU A 112 -18.36 -28.44 19.92
C GLU A 112 -17.65 -29.74 19.52
N ALA A 113 -16.62 -29.68 18.67
CA ALA A 113 -15.86 -30.86 18.27
C ALA A 113 -15.09 -31.49 19.44
N GLU A 114 -14.59 -30.68 20.38
CA GLU A 114 -13.97 -31.14 21.61
C GLU A 114 -14.99 -31.81 22.54
N ALA A 115 -16.17 -31.21 22.71
CA ALA A 115 -17.27 -31.79 23.50
C ALA A 115 -17.76 -33.13 22.93
N ASP A 116 -17.81 -33.26 21.60
CA ASP A 116 -18.19 -34.48 20.88
C ASP A 116 -17.07 -35.54 20.83
N ALA A 117 -15.92 -35.30 21.46
CA ALA A 117 -14.71 -36.14 21.38
C ALA A 117 -14.20 -36.39 19.93
N LYS A 118 -14.54 -35.51 18.99
CA LYS A 118 -14.05 -35.52 17.59
C LYS A 118 -12.66 -34.87 17.49
N THR A 119 -11.70 -35.48 18.17
CA THR A 119 -10.32 -34.97 18.33
C THR A 119 -9.61 -34.61 17.02
N ALA A 120 -9.79 -35.39 15.95
CA ALA A 120 -9.21 -35.09 14.64
C ALA A 120 -9.79 -33.80 14.02
N LEU A 121 -11.10 -33.59 14.13
CA LEU A 121 -11.78 -32.40 13.63
C LEU A 121 -11.41 -31.17 14.46
N ALA A 122 -11.40 -31.29 15.79
CA ALA A 122 -10.97 -30.22 16.69
C ALA A 122 -9.54 -29.75 16.38
N LYS A 123 -8.61 -30.69 16.15
CA LYS A 123 -7.23 -30.38 15.77
C LYS A 123 -7.13 -29.66 14.42
N GLN A 124 -7.92 -30.08 13.43
CA GLN A 124 -7.98 -29.43 12.12
C GLN A 124 -8.51 -27.99 12.25
N LEU A 125 -9.61 -27.78 12.98
CA LEU A 125 -10.20 -26.46 13.19
C LEU A 125 -9.27 -25.53 14.00
N SER A 126 -8.56 -26.06 15.01
CA SER A 126 -7.56 -25.30 15.78
C SER A 126 -6.37 -24.86 14.93
N THR A 127 -5.94 -25.70 13.97
CA THR A 127 -4.91 -25.33 12.98
C THR A 127 -5.40 -24.17 12.11
N GLN A 128 -6.66 -24.22 11.64
CA GLN A 128 -7.27 -23.13 10.87
C GLN A 128 -7.37 -21.83 11.68
N LEU A 129 -7.77 -21.91 12.95
CA LEU A 129 -7.81 -20.75 13.84
C LEU A 129 -6.43 -20.12 14.02
N THR A 130 -5.38 -20.94 14.13
CA THR A 130 -3.99 -20.46 14.21
C THR A 130 -3.58 -19.71 12.94
N GLN A 131 -3.87 -20.28 11.78
CA GLN A 131 -3.60 -19.64 10.48
C GLN A 131 -4.35 -18.32 10.31
N LEU A 132 -5.58 -18.20 10.81
CA LEU A 132 -6.33 -16.94 10.80
C LEU A 132 -5.72 -15.89 11.73
N LYS A 133 -5.23 -16.28 12.90
CA LYS A 133 -4.52 -15.38 13.82
C LYS A 133 -3.22 -14.87 13.18
N GLU A 134 -2.48 -15.73 12.49
CA GLU A 134 -1.29 -15.34 11.72
C GLU A 134 -1.65 -14.37 10.58
N LEU A 135 -2.75 -14.61 9.85
CA LEU A 135 -3.23 -13.70 8.80
C LEU A 135 -3.64 -12.33 9.36
N HIS A 136 -4.28 -12.28 10.53
CA HIS A 136 -4.58 -11.01 11.22
C HIS A 136 -3.30 -10.27 11.62
N GLY A 137 -2.34 -10.96 12.24
CA GLY A 137 -1.05 -10.35 12.56
C GLY A 137 -0.34 -9.81 11.32
N ARG A 138 -0.46 -10.53 10.19
CA ARG A 138 0.08 -10.07 8.92
C ARG A 138 -0.64 -8.85 8.36
N GLU A 139 -1.97 -8.76 8.50
CA GLU A 139 -2.72 -7.57 8.12
C GLU A 139 -2.19 -6.32 8.83
N ASP A 140 -2.00 -6.41 10.15
CA ASP A 140 -1.49 -5.32 10.98
C ASP A 140 -0.07 -4.91 10.56
N GLU A 141 0.80 -5.88 10.28
CA GLU A 141 2.15 -5.63 9.78
C GLU A 141 2.17 -4.93 8.42
N LEU A 142 1.34 -5.39 7.48
CA LEU A 142 1.19 -4.75 6.16
C LEU A 142 0.70 -3.30 6.33
N ASP A 143 -0.18 -3.06 7.30
CA ASP A 143 -0.71 -1.73 7.58
C ASP A 143 0.30 -0.76 8.16
N ASP A 144 1.08 -1.20 9.13
CA ASP A 144 2.18 -0.43 9.71
C ASP A 144 3.25 -0.12 8.67
N VAL A 145 3.67 -1.11 7.89
CA VAL A 145 4.70 -0.94 6.86
C VAL A 145 4.24 0.03 5.76
N ASN A 146 3.01 -0.10 5.27
CA ASN A 146 2.46 0.84 4.29
C ASN A 146 2.34 2.26 4.86
N HIS A 147 2.04 2.39 6.15
CA HIS A 147 2.01 3.69 6.83
C HIS A 147 3.41 4.32 6.90
N ARG A 148 4.44 3.55 7.28
CA ARG A 148 5.83 4.04 7.33
C ARG A 148 6.32 4.52 5.97
N LEU A 149 6.04 3.77 4.89
CA LEU A 149 6.39 4.21 3.53
C LEU A 149 5.75 5.56 3.17
N LEU A 150 4.50 5.80 3.57
CA LEU A 150 3.85 7.09 3.36
C LEU A 150 4.50 8.20 4.16
N VAL A 151 4.86 7.94 5.41
CA VAL A 151 5.59 8.90 6.25
C VAL A 151 6.91 9.29 5.59
N GLU A 152 7.68 8.32 5.09
CA GLU A 152 8.96 8.61 4.44
C GLU A 152 8.80 9.38 3.11
N LEU A 153 7.74 9.11 2.35
CA LEU A 153 7.42 9.92 1.17
C LEU A 153 7.05 11.37 1.55
N ARG A 154 6.32 11.58 2.65
CA ARG A 154 6.03 12.93 3.18
C ARG A 154 7.31 13.62 3.66
N ASN A 155 8.20 12.90 4.35
CA ASN A 155 9.48 13.42 4.82
C ASN A 155 10.35 13.87 3.65
N LEU A 156 10.43 13.06 2.58
CA LEU A 156 11.12 13.43 1.36
C LEU A 156 10.53 14.69 0.70
N HIS A 157 9.21 14.78 0.60
CA HIS A 157 8.55 15.97 0.08
C HIS A 157 8.86 17.23 0.91
N LEU A 158 8.78 17.13 2.24
CA LEU A 158 9.09 18.24 3.15
C LEU A 158 10.57 18.65 3.06
N ALA A 159 11.48 17.68 2.97
CA ALA A 159 12.90 17.94 2.79
C ALA A 159 13.17 18.70 1.48
N LEU A 160 12.51 18.29 0.38
CA LEU A 160 12.63 18.97 -0.91
C LEU A 160 12.05 20.39 -0.87
N LEU A 161 10.91 20.60 -0.20
CA LEU A 161 10.36 21.94 -0.02
C LEU A 161 11.31 22.85 0.77
N ASN A 162 11.86 22.36 1.88
CA ASN A 162 12.82 23.11 2.70
C ASN A 162 14.13 23.40 1.94
N ALA A 163 14.50 22.52 1.03
CA ALA A 163 15.69 22.68 0.24
C ALA A 163 15.48 23.57 -0.99
N SER A 164 14.24 23.69 -1.49
CA SER A 164 13.89 24.55 -2.63
C SER A 164 14.11 26.05 -2.40
N SER A 165 14.28 26.48 -1.14
CA SER A 165 14.70 27.83 -0.78
C SER A 165 16.22 28.08 -0.89
N SER A 166 17.01 27.07 -1.28
CA SER A 166 18.46 27.13 -1.49
C SER A 166 18.81 26.54 -2.86
N GLU A 167 19.70 27.18 -3.63
CA GLU A 167 20.12 26.69 -4.97
C GLU A 167 20.75 25.28 -4.94
N ALA A 168 21.20 24.81 -3.78
CA ALA A 168 21.78 23.48 -3.57
C ALA A 168 20.82 22.49 -2.90
N ALA A 169 19.57 22.41 -3.40
CA ALA A 169 18.49 21.66 -2.73
C ALA A 169 18.81 20.17 -2.44
N LEU A 170 19.58 19.51 -3.31
CA LEU A 170 19.93 18.09 -3.18
C LEU A 170 21.24 17.82 -2.45
N GLU A 171 22.09 18.83 -2.30
CA GLU A 171 23.26 18.77 -1.41
C GLU A 171 22.86 19.05 0.05
N SER A 172 21.60 19.45 0.27
CA SER A 172 21.08 19.58 1.62
C SER A 172 21.07 18.21 2.32
N GLN A 173 21.72 18.17 3.49
CA GLN A 173 21.78 16.98 4.35
C GLN A 173 20.39 16.39 4.63
N GLY A 174 19.34 17.22 4.64
CA GLY A 174 17.95 16.82 4.82
C GLY A 174 17.40 15.95 3.69
N VAL A 175 17.62 16.31 2.42
CA VAL A 175 17.11 15.51 1.28
C VAL A 175 17.88 14.19 1.17
N SER A 176 19.20 14.21 1.37
CA SER A 176 20.02 12.99 1.39
C SER A 176 19.58 12.02 2.49
N SER A 177 19.35 12.51 3.71
CA SER A 177 18.84 11.69 4.82
C SER A 177 17.46 11.11 4.53
N ALA A 178 16.53 11.90 4.00
CA ALA A 178 15.18 11.43 3.68
C ALA A 178 15.19 10.36 2.58
N LEU A 179 16.07 10.48 1.58
CA LEU A 179 16.23 9.45 0.55
C LEU A 179 16.80 8.15 1.12
N ALA A 180 17.79 8.22 2.01
CA ALA A 180 18.37 7.05 2.65
C ALA A 180 17.33 6.31 3.51
N GLN A 181 16.54 7.03 4.31
CA GLN A 181 15.47 6.46 5.13
C GLN A 181 14.36 5.83 4.27
N LEU A 182 14.00 6.47 3.16
CA LEU A 182 13.04 5.93 2.21
C LEU A 182 13.54 4.63 1.57
N GLU A 183 14.82 4.57 1.19
CA GLU A 183 15.45 3.37 0.63
C GLU A 183 15.55 2.23 1.64
N GLU A 184 15.98 2.52 2.86
CA GLU A 184 16.05 1.54 3.95
C GLU A 184 14.66 0.95 4.25
N THR A 185 13.65 1.82 4.43
CA THR A 185 12.27 1.39 4.68
C THR A 185 11.75 0.56 3.51
N SER A 186 11.97 1.03 2.29
CA SER A 186 11.61 0.34 1.06
C SER A 186 12.24 -1.05 0.97
N GLU A 187 13.53 -1.19 1.30
CA GLU A 187 14.22 -2.49 1.25
C GLU A 187 13.76 -3.43 2.34
N SER A 188 13.48 -2.92 3.54
CA SER A 188 12.81 -3.69 4.60
C SER A 188 11.46 -4.23 4.13
N VAL A 189 10.64 -3.38 3.46
CA VAL A 189 9.36 -3.81 2.87
C VAL A 189 9.60 -4.93 1.86
N ARG A 190 10.58 -4.78 0.96
CA ARG A 190 10.86 -5.79 -0.06
C ARG A 190 11.26 -7.13 0.54
N GLN A 191 12.11 -7.13 1.56
CA GLN A 191 12.50 -8.34 2.27
C GLN A 191 11.27 -9.01 2.91
N LYS A 192 10.45 -8.23 3.64
CA LYS A 192 9.19 -8.71 4.22
C LYS A 192 8.21 -9.21 3.17
N THR A 193 8.13 -8.55 2.01
CA THR A 193 7.25 -8.95 0.90
C THR A 193 7.73 -10.22 0.21
N SER A 194 9.05 -10.37 0.04
CA SER A 194 9.63 -11.57 -0.57
C SER A 194 9.47 -12.82 0.31
N ALA A 195 9.28 -12.63 1.62
CA ALA A 195 8.89 -13.69 2.55
C ALA A 195 7.40 -14.09 2.43
N ASP A 196 6.58 -13.38 1.63
CA ASP A 196 5.12 -13.64 1.49
C ASP A 196 4.76 -14.94 0.76
N ALA A 197 5.73 -15.79 0.44
CA ALA A 197 5.45 -17.20 0.12
C ALA A 197 4.67 -17.88 1.26
N GLU A 198 4.89 -17.45 2.50
CA GLU A 198 4.15 -17.90 3.68
C GLU A 198 2.72 -17.37 3.69
N VAL A 199 2.52 -16.09 3.37
CA VAL A 199 1.17 -15.48 3.24
C VAL A 199 0.37 -16.15 2.12
N GLU A 200 0.98 -16.43 0.97
CA GLU A 200 0.28 -17.18 -0.09
C GLU A 200 -0.07 -18.62 0.33
N ARG A 201 0.78 -19.29 1.13
CA ARG A 201 0.46 -20.61 1.69
C ARG A 201 -0.70 -20.52 2.68
N LEU A 202 -0.69 -19.55 3.58
CA LEU A 202 -1.76 -19.29 4.54
C LEU A 202 -3.08 -18.96 3.84
N LEU A 203 -3.05 -18.11 2.82
CA LEU A 203 -4.21 -17.79 1.98
C LEU A 203 -4.76 -19.04 1.28
N LYS A 204 -3.90 -19.88 0.70
CA LYS A 204 -4.31 -21.13 0.05
C LYS A 204 -4.91 -22.13 1.05
N ALA A 205 -4.34 -22.24 2.24
CA ALA A 205 -4.85 -23.10 3.31
C ALA A 205 -6.21 -22.61 3.85
N ALA A 206 -6.36 -21.31 4.05
CA ALA A 206 -7.62 -20.71 4.47
C ALA A 206 -8.72 -20.91 3.43
N VAL A 207 -8.43 -20.68 2.14
CA VAL A 207 -9.39 -20.86 1.04
C VAL A 207 -9.76 -22.33 0.80
N SER A 208 -8.80 -23.27 0.90
CA SER A 208 -9.09 -24.69 0.71
C SER A 208 -9.98 -25.26 1.81
N SER A 209 -9.85 -24.74 3.04
CA SER A 209 -10.74 -25.12 4.15
C SER A 209 -12.20 -24.70 3.94
N GLN A 210 -12.43 -23.55 3.29
CA GLN A 210 -13.78 -23.05 3.03
C GLN A 210 -14.50 -23.88 1.96
N ARG A 211 -13.80 -24.37 0.93
CA ARG A 211 -14.39 -25.19 -0.14
C ARG A 211 -14.87 -26.57 0.32
N GLN A 212 -14.44 -27.05 1.49
CA GLN A 212 -14.95 -28.29 2.07
C GLN A 212 -16.30 -28.11 2.78
N LYS A 213 -16.78 -26.87 2.95
CA LYS A 213 -18.06 -26.53 3.61
C LYS A 213 -19.20 -26.18 2.62
N THR A 214 -18.91 -26.08 1.31
CA THR A 214 -19.88 -25.82 0.23
C THR A 214 -20.05 -27.07 -0.63
#